data_AF-A0A9D8MK50-F1
#
_entry.id   AF-A0A9D8MK50-F1
#
_cell.length_a   1.000
_cell.length_b   1.000
_cell.length_c   1.000
_cell.angle_alpha   90.00
_cell.angle_beta   90.00
_cell.angle_gamma   90.00
#
_symmetry.space_group_name_H-M   'P 1'
#
loop_
_entity.id
_entity.type
_entity.pdbx_description
1 polymer ?
#
loop_
_entity_poly.entity_id
_entity_poly.type
_entity_poly.pdbx_seq_one_letter_code
_entity_poly.pdbx_strand_id
1 'polypeptide(L)'
;MTGKALKPAKKTTKTEVRKPLKEKKALKPVAAKAKVVHTVDENLARLAASTIPMTFVRKNEGSWDHEMWLAFLDQIQKKGYSPIDADRVGLILEEAKARYFAEKA
;
A
#
# COMPACT_ATOMS: atom_id res chain seq x y z
N MET A 1 63.11 -2.36 20.85
CA MET A 1 62.57 -3.55 21.56
C MET A 1 61.28 -3.14 22.26
N THR A 2 60.32 -4.07 22.36
CA THR A 2 58.89 -3.90 22.74
C THR A 2 58.06 -3.26 21.60
N GLY A 3 56.93 -3.78 21.15
CA GLY A 3 56.16 -4.96 21.53
C GLY A 3 54.68 -4.68 21.26
N LYS A 4 54.06 -5.38 20.31
CA LYS A 4 52.63 -5.75 20.40
C LYS A 4 52.27 -6.77 19.33
N ALA A 5 52.14 -8.02 19.76
CA ALA A 5 51.33 -9.01 19.11
C ALA A 5 49.95 -8.99 19.78
N LEU A 6 48.88 -9.04 18.98
CA LEU A 6 47.63 -9.65 19.42
C LEU A 6 46.97 -10.32 18.21
N LYS A 7 46.95 -11.66 18.27
CA LYS A 7 46.27 -12.58 17.36
C LYS A 7 44.83 -12.86 17.87
N PRO A 8 43.96 -13.44 17.04
CA PRO A 8 42.51 -13.26 17.11
C PRO A 8 41.82 -14.26 18.05
N ALA A 9 40.71 -13.82 18.65
CA ALA A 9 39.84 -14.69 19.43
C ALA A 9 38.72 -15.24 18.53
N LYS A 10 38.78 -16.54 18.23
CA LYS A 10 37.59 -17.36 17.99
C LYS A 10 37.16 -17.92 19.35
N LYS A 11 35.87 -17.86 19.69
CA LYS A 11 35.18 -18.92 20.46
C LYS A 11 33.66 -18.76 20.38
N THR A 12 33.07 -19.86 19.95
CA THR A 12 31.67 -20.28 19.94
C THR A 12 31.03 -20.31 21.32
N THR A 13 29.74 -19.96 21.40
CA THR A 13 28.82 -20.50 22.41
C THR A 13 27.40 -20.59 21.85
N LYS A 14 26.94 -21.83 21.70
CA LYS A 14 25.53 -22.21 21.50
C LYS A 14 24.99 -22.54 22.89
N THR A 15 23.91 -21.89 23.32
CA THR A 15 23.17 -22.33 24.51
C THR A 15 21.68 -22.08 24.29
N GLU A 16 20.97 -23.19 24.15
CA GLU A 16 19.53 -23.33 24.12
C GLU A 16 19.04 -23.58 25.55
N VAL A 17 18.11 -22.77 26.06
CA VAL A 17 17.27 -23.14 27.21
C VAL A 17 15.88 -22.47 27.12
N ARG A 18 14.89 -23.28 26.73
CA ARG A 18 13.53 -23.48 27.29
C ARG A 18 12.71 -22.27 27.79
N LYS A 19 11.47 -22.18 27.26
CA LYS A 19 10.31 -21.47 27.88
C LYS A 19 9.92 -22.12 29.22
N PRO A 20 9.29 -21.36 30.14
CA PRO A 20 7.85 -21.57 30.34
C PRO A 20 7.01 -20.31 30.65
N LEU A 21 5.87 -20.25 29.95
CA LEU A 21 4.49 -19.96 30.38
C LEU A 21 4.17 -19.10 31.65
N LYS A 22 3.39 -18.04 31.38
CA LYS A 22 2.40 -17.29 32.21
C LYS A 22 2.90 -16.18 33.14
N GLU A 23 2.61 -14.95 32.73
CA GLU A 23 1.91 -14.02 33.63
C GLU A 23 0.83 -13.25 32.86
N LYS A 24 -0.43 -13.42 33.28
CA LYS A 24 -1.57 -12.66 32.77
C LYS A 24 -1.70 -11.41 33.64
N LYS A 25 -1.60 -10.23 33.05
CA LYS A 25 -2.25 -9.04 33.60
C LYS A 25 -3.02 -8.34 32.48
N ALA A 26 -4.32 -8.50 32.52
CA ALA A 26 -5.26 -7.87 31.62
C ALA A 26 -5.39 -6.40 31.97
N LEU A 27 -5.04 -5.53 31.02
CA LEU A 27 -5.64 -4.21 30.87
C LEU A 27 -6.07 -4.12 29.40
N LYS A 28 -7.37 -4.25 29.17
CA LYS A 28 -7.98 -4.08 27.86
C LYS A 28 -7.91 -2.59 27.49
N PRO A 29 -7.44 -2.21 26.30
CA PRO A 29 -8.01 -1.06 25.63
C PRO A 29 -9.18 -1.53 24.75
N VAL A 30 -10.28 -0.80 24.89
CA VAL A 30 -11.45 -0.80 24.01
C VAL A 30 -11.03 -0.95 22.54
N ALA A 31 -11.71 -1.83 21.81
CA ALA A 31 -11.45 -2.12 20.40
C ALA A 31 -11.63 -0.87 19.52
N ALA A 32 -10.55 -0.10 19.33
CA ALA A 32 -10.40 0.76 18.18
C ALA A 32 -10.07 -0.14 16.99
N LYS A 33 -10.95 -0.19 15.98
CA LYS A 33 -10.66 -0.89 14.71
C LYS A 33 -9.37 -0.29 14.13
N ALA A 34 -8.27 -1.03 14.18
CA ALA A 34 -7.02 -0.61 13.55
C ALA A 34 -7.30 -0.43 12.04
N LYS A 35 -7.15 0.79 11.52
CA LYS A 35 -7.25 1.04 10.08
C LYS A 35 -6.12 0.26 9.41
N VAL A 36 -6.46 -0.74 8.60
CA VAL A 36 -5.49 -1.46 7.78
C VAL A 36 -4.88 -0.44 6.83
N VAL A 37 -3.57 -0.20 6.93
CA VAL A 37 -2.83 0.65 6.01
C VAL A 37 -2.38 -0.23 4.85
N HIS A 38 -2.80 0.13 3.64
CA HIS A 38 -2.42 -0.58 2.42
C HIS A 38 -1.14 0.03 1.83
N THR A 39 -0.36 -0.77 1.13
CA THR A 39 0.75 -0.30 0.31
C THR A 39 0.26 0.38 -0.97
N VAL A 40 1.15 1.07 -1.69
CA VAL A 40 0.84 1.69 -2.99
C VAL A 40 0.31 0.66 -3.98
N ASP A 41 0.98 -0.49 -4.12
CA ASP A 41 0.57 -1.56 -5.04
C ASP A 41 -0.78 -2.18 -4.67
N GLU A 42 -1.04 -2.42 -3.39
CA GLU A 42 -2.33 -2.93 -2.93
C GLU A 42 -3.46 -1.94 -3.22
N ASN A 43 -3.23 -0.64 -3.01
CA ASN A 43 -4.22 0.38 -3.34
C ASN A 43 -4.48 0.46 -4.84
N LEU A 44 -3.45 0.40 -5.68
CA LEU A 44 -3.59 0.39 -7.14
C LEU A 44 -4.34 -0.86 -7.62
N ALA A 45 -4.01 -2.04 -7.10
CA ALA A 45 -4.70 -3.28 -7.45
C ALA A 45 -6.19 -3.22 -7.06
N ARG A 46 -6.48 -2.74 -5.84
CA ARG A 46 -7.86 -2.52 -5.38
C ARG A 46 -8.61 -1.48 -6.22
N LEU A 47 -7.92 -0.43 -6.69
CA LEU A 47 -8.52 0.61 -7.53
C LEU A 47 -8.85 0.06 -8.92
N ALA A 48 -7.90 -0.63 -9.55
CA ALA A 48 -8.07 -1.23 -10.87
C ALA A 48 -9.19 -2.30 -10.90
N ALA A 49 -9.35 -3.06 -9.81
CA ALA A 49 -10.43 -4.03 -9.66
C ALA A 49 -11.80 -3.40 -9.34
N SER A 50 -11.85 -2.10 -9.02
CA SER A 50 -13.10 -1.41 -8.68
C SER A 50 -13.81 -0.84 -9.91
N THR A 51 -15.07 -0.43 -9.73
CA THR A 51 -15.82 0.28 -10.78
C THR A 51 -15.49 1.77 -10.86
N ILE A 52 -14.66 2.30 -9.95
CA ILE A 52 -14.38 3.73 -9.82
C ILE A 52 -13.75 4.30 -11.11
N PRO A 53 -12.69 3.69 -11.70
CA PRO A 53 -12.09 4.18 -12.95
C PRO A 53 -13.11 4.24 -14.10
N MET A 54 -13.82 3.14 -14.34
CA MET A 54 -14.82 3.06 -15.41
C MET A 54 -15.98 4.04 -15.20
N THR A 55 -16.40 4.27 -13.95
CA THR A 55 -17.44 5.25 -13.63
C THR A 55 -16.99 6.68 -13.92
N PHE A 56 -15.73 7.03 -13.59
CA PHE A 56 -15.16 8.33 -13.93
C PHE A 56 -15.11 8.52 -15.45
N VAL A 57 -14.56 7.54 -16.18
CA VAL A 57 -14.50 7.58 -17.65
C VAL A 57 -15.88 7.77 -18.27
N ARG A 58 -16.89 7.00 -17.86
CA ARG A 58 -18.26 7.12 -18.40
C ARG A 58 -18.89 8.48 -18.12
N LYS A 59 -18.74 9.00 -16.90
CA LYS A 59 -19.30 10.31 -16.51
C LYS A 59 -18.73 11.46 -17.32
N ASN A 60 -17.49 11.32 -17.76
CA ASN A 60 -16.79 12.34 -18.51
C ASN A 60 -16.64 11.95 -20.00
N GLU A 61 -17.37 10.95 -20.45
CA GLU A 61 -17.39 10.49 -21.86
C GLU A 61 -16.01 10.20 -22.46
N GLY A 62 -15.09 9.68 -21.64
CA GLY A 62 -13.72 9.37 -22.05
C GLY A 62 -12.80 10.58 -22.22
N SER A 63 -13.23 11.77 -21.80
CA SER A 63 -12.44 13.02 -21.85
C SER A 63 -12.38 13.66 -20.47
N TRP A 64 -11.24 14.20 -20.06
CA TRP A 64 -11.12 14.97 -18.82
C TRP A 64 -9.97 15.97 -18.93
N ASP A 65 -10.10 17.09 -18.24
CA ASP A 65 -9.05 18.09 -18.11
C ASP A 65 -8.21 17.86 -16.84
N HIS A 66 -7.30 18.80 -16.56
CA HIS A 66 -6.44 18.74 -15.38
C HIS A 66 -7.21 18.88 -14.07
N GLU A 67 -8.25 19.72 -14.01
CA GLU A 67 -9.02 19.94 -12.79
C GLU A 67 -9.84 18.70 -12.42
N MET A 68 -10.45 18.06 -13.42
CA MET A 68 -11.15 16.80 -13.26
C MET A 68 -10.21 15.67 -12.82
N TRP A 69 -8.97 15.67 -13.32
CA TRP A 69 -7.92 14.76 -12.87
C TRP A 69 -7.56 14.95 -11.39
N LEU A 70 -7.31 16.19 -10.96
CA LEU A 70 -7.00 16.48 -9.55
C LEU A 70 -8.18 16.12 -8.62
N ALA A 71 -9.41 16.45 -9.04
CA ALA A 71 -10.61 16.10 -8.30
C ALA A 71 -10.78 14.59 -8.16
N PHE A 72 -10.43 13.82 -9.19
CA PHE A 72 -10.44 12.36 -9.13
C PHE A 72 -9.41 11.80 -8.14
N LEU A 73 -8.17 12.31 -8.17
CA LEU A 73 -7.12 11.91 -7.23
C LEU A 73 -7.50 12.19 -5.77
N ASP A 74 -8.08 13.35 -5.50
CA ASP A 74 -8.59 13.70 -4.16
C ASP A 74 -9.74 12.77 -3.75
N GLN A 75 -10.67 12.48 -4.66
CA GLN A 75 -11.80 11.58 -4.40
C GLN A 75 -11.35 10.17 -4.01
N ILE A 76 -10.39 9.57 -4.74
CA ILE A 76 -9.92 8.21 -4.44
C ILE A 76 -9.11 8.19 -3.14
N GLN A 77 -8.34 9.24 -2.84
CA GLN A 77 -7.66 9.34 -1.55
C GLN A 77 -8.66 9.40 -0.38
N LYS A 78 -9.72 10.22 -0.50
CA LYS A 78 -10.83 10.28 0.48
C LYS A 78 -11.57 8.94 0.64
N LYS A 79 -11.60 8.11 -0.40
CA LYS A 79 -12.14 6.74 -0.38
C LYS A 79 -11.18 5.70 0.22
N GLY A 80 -9.99 6.10 0.65
CA GLY A 80 -9.03 5.20 1.32
C GLY A 80 -8.04 4.51 0.38
N TYR A 81 -7.84 5.05 -0.83
CA TYR A 81 -6.76 4.64 -1.73
C TYR A 81 -5.54 5.55 -1.53
N SER A 82 -4.95 5.48 -0.34
CA SER A 82 -3.75 6.24 0.01
C SER A 82 -2.80 5.36 0.84
N PRO A 83 -1.49 5.35 0.55
CA PRO A 83 -0.78 6.09 -0.52
C PRO A 83 -1.11 5.58 -1.94
N ILE A 84 -0.90 6.42 -2.96
CA ILE A 84 -1.11 6.06 -4.37
C ILE A 84 -0.13 6.78 -5.31
N ASP A 85 0.19 6.13 -6.43
CA ASP A 85 1.01 6.67 -7.51
C ASP A 85 0.10 7.22 -8.63
N ALA A 86 0.17 8.54 -8.84
CA ALA A 86 -0.68 9.25 -9.77
C ALA A 86 -0.46 8.81 -11.24
N ASP A 87 0.78 8.51 -11.64
CA ASP A 87 1.09 8.11 -13.01
C ASP A 87 0.45 6.75 -13.33
N ARG A 88 0.53 5.81 -12.38
CA ARG A 88 -0.10 4.49 -12.50
C ARG A 88 -1.63 4.57 -12.47
N VAL A 89 -2.20 5.54 -11.76
CA VAL A 89 -3.66 5.80 -11.82
C VAL A 89 -4.07 6.29 -13.21
N GLY A 90 -3.26 7.15 -13.85
CA GLY A 90 -3.48 7.58 -15.23
C GLY A 90 -3.57 6.40 -16.20
N LEU A 91 -2.66 5.44 -16.10
CA LEU A 91 -2.69 4.22 -16.92
C LEU A 91 -3.98 3.39 -16.72
N ILE A 92 -4.48 3.29 -15.49
CA ILE A 92 -5.76 2.60 -15.20
C ILE A 92 -6.93 3.32 -15.87
N LEU A 93 -6.93 4.66 -15.91
CA LEU A 93 -7.97 5.44 -16.57
C LEU A 93 -7.93 5.29 -18.10
N GLU A 94 -6.73 5.30 -18.70
CA GLU A 94 -6.58 5.09 -20.14
C GLU A 94 -7.02 3.68 -20.57
N GLU A 95 -6.74 2.65 -19.76
CA GLU A 95 -7.25 1.30 -20.02
C GLU A 95 -8.79 1.25 -19.93
N ALA A 96 -9.37 1.90 -18.91
CA ALA A 96 -10.83 1.99 -18.79
C ALA A 96 -11.47 2.79 -19.95
N LYS A 97 -10.81 3.84 -20.44
CA LYS A 97 -11.21 4.63 -21.60
C LYS A 97 -11.20 3.82 -22.89
N ALA A 98 -10.17 3.02 -23.13
CA ALA A 98 -10.12 2.13 -24.28
C ALA A 98 -11.31 1.15 -24.28
N ARG A 99 -11.64 0.57 -23.12
CA ARG A 99 -12.81 -0.31 -22.96
C ARG A 99 -14.13 0.45 -23.20
N TYR A 100 -14.27 1.66 -22.66
CA TYR A 100 -15.46 2.50 -22.88
C TYR A 100 -15.73 2.76 -24.37
N PHE A 101 -14.70 3.09 -25.15
CA PHE A 101 -14.88 3.31 -26.59
C PHE A 101 -15.13 2.02 -27.37
N ALA A 102 -14.53 0.91 -26.97
CA ALA A 102 -14.81 -0.40 -27.58
C ALA A 102 -16.28 -0.84 -27.38
N GLU A 103 -16.91 -0.51 -26.24
CA GLU A 103 -18.34 -0.78 -26.00
C GLU A 103 -19.29 0.13 -26.80
N LYS A 104 -18.80 1.28 -27.26
CA LYS A 104 -19.57 2.30 -27.99
C LYS A 104 -19.48 2.14 -29.52
N ALA A 105 -18.50 1.39 -30.01
CA ALA A 105 -18.27 1.09 -31.42
C ALA A 105 -19.25 0.03 -31.92
#